data_AF-A0AAX2K502-F1
#
_entry.id   AF-A0AAX2K502-F1
#
_cell.length_a   1.000
_cell.length_b   1.000
_cell.length_c   1.000
_cell.angle_alpha   90.00
_cell.angle_beta   90.00
_cell.angle_gamma   90.00
#
_symmetry.space_group_name_H-M   'P 1'
#
loop_
_entity.id
_entity.type
_entity.pdbx_description
1 polymer ?
#
loop_
_entity_poly.entity_id
_entity_poly.type
_entity_poly.pdbx_seq_one_letter_code
_entity_poly.pdbx_strand_id
1 'polypeptide(L)'
;MPQRHHQGHKRTPKQLALIIKRCLPMVLTGSGMLCTTANAEEYYFDPIMLETTKSGMQTTDLSRFSKKYAQLPGTYQVDIWLNKKKVSQKKITFTANAEQLLQPQFTVEQLRELGIKVDEIPALAEKMTIA
;
A
#
# COMPACT_ATOMS: atom_id res chain seq x y z
N MET A 1 -52.00 30.35 -50.63
CA MET A 1 -52.00 28.87 -50.61
C MET A 1 -51.65 28.37 -52.01
N PRO A 2 -50.62 27.54 -52.15
CA PRO A 2 -50.86 26.16 -52.61
C PRO A 2 -50.04 25.10 -51.84
N GLN A 3 -50.39 23.84 -52.12
CA GLN A 3 -50.24 22.65 -51.28
C GLN A 3 -48.84 22.03 -51.26
N ARG A 4 -48.44 21.51 -50.09
CA ARG A 4 -47.24 20.69 -49.89
C ARG A 4 -47.47 19.27 -50.43
N HIS A 5 -46.67 18.86 -51.40
CA HIS A 5 -46.49 17.45 -51.74
C HIS A 5 -45.35 16.87 -50.90
N HIS A 6 -45.69 16.13 -49.84
CA HIS A 6 -44.73 15.30 -49.11
C HIS A 6 -44.41 14.05 -49.94
N GLN A 7 -43.22 14.02 -50.56
CA GLN A 7 -42.72 12.84 -51.25
C GLN A 7 -42.08 11.88 -50.22
N GLY A 8 -42.81 10.86 -49.79
CA GLY A 8 -42.29 9.79 -48.95
C GLY A 8 -41.38 8.85 -49.74
N HIS A 9 -40.07 8.97 -49.57
CA HIS A 9 -39.10 8.04 -50.15
C HIS A 9 -39.21 6.67 -49.46
N LYS A 10 -39.84 5.69 -50.12
CA LYS A 10 -39.90 4.29 -49.67
C LYS A 10 -38.53 3.64 -49.81
N ARG A 11 -37.75 3.58 -48.73
CA ARG A 11 -36.44 2.90 -48.70
C ARG A 11 -36.66 1.39 -48.87
N THR A 12 -35.95 0.78 -49.82
CA THR A 12 -36.08 -0.64 -50.15
C THR A 12 -35.45 -1.52 -49.06
N PRO A 13 -35.95 -2.75 -48.83
CA PRO A 13 -35.54 -3.60 -47.70
C PRO A 13 -34.05 -3.97 -47.72
N LYS A 14 -33.44 -3.99 -48.91
CA LYS A 14 -32.01 -4.25 -49.10
C LYS A 14 -31.13 -3.08 -48.60
N GLN A 15 -31.63 -1.84 -48.73
CA GLN A 15 -30.95 -0.63 -48.24
C GLN A 15 -31.03 -0.55 -46.71
N LEU A 16 -32.16 -0.94 -46.10
CA LEU A 16 -32.29 -1.07 -44.64
C LEU A 16 -31.37 -2.15 -44.08
N ALA A 17 -31.32 -3.33 -44.70
CA ALA A 17 -30.44 -4.41 -44.27
C ALA A 17 -28.95 -4.05 -44.34
N LEU A 18 -28.55 -3.25 -45.34
CA LEU A 18 -27.17 -2.77 -45.49
C LEU A 18 -26.79 -1.75 -44.41
N ILE A 19 -27.71 -0.85 -44.05
CA ILE A 19 -27.51 0.14 -42.99
C ILE A 19 -27.45 -0.56 -41.62
N ILE A 20 -28.33 -1.52 -41.36
CA ILE A 20 -28.32 -2.33 -40.12
C ILE A 20 -26.99 -3.10 -40.00
N LYS A 21 -26.53 -3.76 -41.08
CA LYS A 21 -25.25 -4.49 -41.08
C LYS A 21 -24.01 -3.60 -40.90
N ARG A 22 -24.05 -2.33 -41.36
CA ARG A 22 -22.93 -1.38 -41.22
C ARG A 22 -22.90 -0.65 -39.88
N CYS A 23 -24.06 -0.46 -39.24
CA CYS A 23 -24.14 0.24 -37.95
C CYS A 23 -24.03 -0.69 -36.73
N LEU A 24 -24.37 -1.97 -36.87
CA LEU A 24 -24.33 -2.95 -35.76
C LEU A 24 -22.92 -3.15 -35.15
N PRO A 25 -21.80 -3.21 -35.91
CA PRO A 25 -20.47 -3.37 -35.31
C PRO A 25 -19.89 -2.09 -34.69
N MET A 26 -20.50 -0.92 -34.92
CA MET A 26 -20.05 0.36 -34.35
C MET A 26 -20.61 0.62 -32.94
N VAL A 27 -21.76 0.02 -32.61
CA VAL A 27 -22.39 0.16 -31.28
C VAL A 27 -21.83 -0.84 -30.27
N LEU A 28 -21.24 -1.95 -30.73
CA LEU A 28 -20.79 -3.04 -29.85
C LEU A 28 -19.34 -2.91 -29.36
N THR A 29 -18.59 -1.90 -29.83
CA THR A 29 -17.16 -1.71 -29.47
C THR A 29 -16.92 -0.63 -28.41
N GLY A 30 -17.98 0.06 -27.94
CA GLY A 30 -17.87 1.23 -27.04
C GLY A 30 -18.17 0.98 -25.56
N SER A 31 -18.43 -0.25 -25.13
CA SER A 31 -18.81 -0.55 -23.73
C SER A 31 -17.79 -1.40 -22.99
N GLY A 32 -16.50 -1.15 -23.24
CA GLY A 32 -15.44 -1.54 -22.32
C GLY A 32 -15.21 -0.44 -21.30
N MET A 33 -16.18 -0.18 -20.41
CA MET A 33 -15.88 0.54 -19.16
C MET A 33 -14.97 -0.38 -18.35
N LEU A 34 -13.67 -0.23 -18.58
CA LEU A 34 -12.64 -0.66 -17.64
C LEU A 34 -12.87 0.18 -16.39
N CYS A 35 -13.70 -0.31 -15.48
CA CYS A 35 -13.69 0.14 -14.10
C CYS A 35 -12.31 -0.23 -13.55
N THR A 36 -11.35 0.67 -13.72
CA THR A 36 -10.08 0.65 -13.02
C THR A 36 -10.41 0.66 -11.54
N THR A 37 -9.99 -0.36 -10.81
CA THR A 37 -10.02 -0.31 -9.36
C THR A 37 -9.17 0.88 -8.94
N ALA A 38 -9.79 1.90 -8.35
CA ALA A 38 -9.07 2.97 -7.68
C ALA A 38 -8.43 2.35 -6.44
N ASN A 39 -7.22 1.83 -6.59
CA ASN A 39 -6.41 1.38 -5.47
C ASN A 39 -5.96 2.63 -4.73
N ALA A 40 -6.76 3.08 -3.76
CA ALA A 40 -6.30 4.02 -2.75
C ALA A 40 -5.34 3.25 -1.83
N GLU A 41 -4.13 3.01 -2.30
CA GLU A 41 -3.06 2.35 -1.53
C GLU A 41 -2.53 3.25 -0.40
N GLU A 42 -2.91 4.53 -0.43
CA GLU A 42 -2.40 5.58 0.45
C GLU A 42 -3.53 6.26 1.25
N TYR A 43 -3.48 6.15 2.58
CA TYR A 43 -4.44 6.77 3.51
C TYR A 43 -4.00 8.19 3.89
N TYR A 44 -4.87 9.19 3.73
CA TYR A 44 -4.57 10.55 4.16
C TYR A 44 -4.85 10.75 5.66
N PHE A 45 -3.92 11.37 6.38
CA PHE A 45 -4.04 11.73 7.80
C PHE A 45 -3.96 13.25 7.96
N ASP A 46 -4.97 13.85 8.57
CA ASP A 46 -4.99 15.28 8.85
C ASP A 46 -4.08 15.59 10.06
N PRO A 47 -3.01 16.40 9.90
CA PRO A 47 -2.09 16.72 10.99
C PRO A 47 -2.73 17.48 12.15
N ILE A 48 -3.80 18.24 11.90
CA ILE A 48 -4.48 19.03 12.94
C ILE A 48 -5.12 18.12 14.01
N MET A 49 -5.45 16.88 13.66
CA MET A 49 -6.03 15.91 14.60
C MET A 49 -4.99 15.31 15.56
N LEU A 50 -3.70 15.45 15.28
CA LEU A 50 -2.59 14.99 16.13
C LEU A 50 -1.98 16.12 16.98
N GLU A 51 -2.16 17.37 16.58
CA GLU A 51 -1.70 18.53 17.33
C GLU A 51 -2.57 18.74 18.58
N THR A 52 -2.09 18.23 19.71
CA THR A 52 -2.60 18.67 21.01
C THR A 52 -2.04 20.06 21.30
N THR A 53 -2.90 20.98 21.71
CA THR A 53 -2.72 22.45 21.82
C THR A 53 -1.59 22.92 22.77
N LYS A 54 -0.64 22.06 23.15
CA LYS A 54 0.41 22.32 24.13
C LYS A 54 1.82 21.91 23.73
N SER A 55 2.05 21.35 22.55
CA SER A 55 3.42 21.08 22.11
C SER A 55 3.68 21.82 20.81
N GLY A 56 4.70 22.69 20.80
CA GLY A 56 5.35 23.17 19.57
C GLY A 56 6.09 22.04 18.86
N MET A 57 5.42 20.90 18.71
CA MET A 57 5.91 19.68 18.12
C MET A 57 5.88 19.90 16.61
N GLN A 58 7.07 19.87 16.02
CA GLN A 58 7.25 20.02 14.59
C GLN A 58 6.26 19.16 13.82
N THR A 59 5.77 19.70 12.71
CA THR A 59 4.99 19.03 11.67
C THR A 59 5.56 17.64 11.44
N THR A 60 4.99 16.64 12.12
CA THR A 60 5.47 15.27 12.07
C THR A 60 5.05 14.73 10.71
N ASP A 61 6.00 14.23 9.93
CA ASP A 61 5.70 13.71 8.60
C ASP A 61 4.76 12.50 8.70
N LEU A 62 3.50 12.72 8.34
CA LEU A 62 2.45 11.71 8.39
C LEU A 62 2.38 10.84 7.13
N SER A 63 3.14 11.18 6.10
CA SER A 63 3.19 10.39 4.85
C SER A 63 3.69 8.96 5.11
N ARG A 64 4.39 8.72 6.21
CA ARG A 64 4.77 7.36 6.60
C ARG A 64 3.60 6.56 7.18
N PHE A 65 2.60 7.24 7.75
CA PHE A 65 1.42 6.58 8.29
C PHE A 65 0.38 6.20 7.23
N SER A 66 0.50 6.79 6.03
CA SER A 66 -0.41 6.54 4.91
C SER A 66 -0.27 5.15 4.29
N LYS A 67 0.86 4.47 4.52
CA LYS A 67 1.19 3.17 3.94
C LYS A 67 0.98 2.02 4.92
N LYS A 68 0.84 0.81 4.40
CA LYS A 68 0.84 -0.42 5.23
C LYS A 68 2.18 -0.56 5.97
N TYR A 69 2.16 -0.97 7.23
CA TYR A 69 3.34 -1.05 8.13
C TYR A 69 3.92 0.31 8.56
N ALA A 70 3.05 1.31 8.62
CA ALA A 70 3.19 2.65 9.17
C ALA A 70 3.64 2.74 10.64
N GLN A 71 4.90 2.38 10.94
CA GLN A 71 5.46 2.57 12.27
C GLN A 71 6.83 3.22 12.24
N LEU A 72 7.06 4.14 13.18
CA LEU A 72 8.29 4.90 13.27
C LEU A 72 9.42 4.06 13.90
N PRO A 73 10.68 4.29 13.52
CA PRO A 73 11.83 3.80 14.26
C PRO A 73 11.79 4.30 15.70
N GLY A 74 12.18 3.45 16.63
CA GLY A 74 12.11 3.79 18.04
C GLY A 74 12.17 2.58 18.95
N THR A 75 12.06 2.83 20.23
CA THR A 75 12.11 1.80 21.27
C THR A 75 10.71 1.35 21.64
N TYR A 76 10.40 0.08 21.38
CA TYR A 76 9.09 -0.52 21.65
C TYR A 76 9.21 -1.62 22.69
N GLN A 77 8.21 -1.72 23.57
CA GLN A 77 8.08 -2.85 24.48
C GLN A 77 7.40 -4.01 23.73
N VAL A 78 8.13 -5.11 23.54
CA VAL A 78 7.69 -6.24 22.71
C VAL A 78 7.82 -7.56 23.47
N ASP A 79 6.97 -8.51 23.11
CA ASP A 79 7.10 -9.91 23.51
C ASP A 79 8.00 -10.64 22.50
N ILE A 80 9.06 -11.27 22.97
CA ILE A 80 10.03 -11.98 22.16
C ILE A 80 9.70 -13.47 22.17
N TRP A 81 9.51 -14.03 20.97
CA TRP A 81 9.20 -15.43 20.75
C TRP A 81 10.35 -16.09 19.97
N LEU A 82 10.88 -17.20 20.48
CA LEU A 82 11.88 -18.02 19.80
C LEU A 82 11.33 -19.44 19.63
N ASN A 83 11.43 -19.99 18.42
CA ASN A 83 10.94 -21.34 18.11
C ASN A 83 9.50 -21.58 18.60
N LYS A 84 8.61 -20.60 18.42
CA LYS A 84 7.20 -20.60 18.86
C LYS A 84 6.98 -20.59 20.38
N LYS A 85 8.03 -20.39 21.19
CA LYS A 85 7.93 -20.23 22.64
C LYS A 85 8.19 -18.77 23.04
N LYS A 86 7.34 -18.22 23.90
CA LYS A 86 7.58 -16.90 24.51
C LYS A 86 8.80 -17.01 25.44
N VAL A 87 9.81 -16.17 25.18
CA VAL A 87 11.08 -16.17 25.92
C VAL A 87 11.15 -15.02 26.90
N SER A 88 10.78 -13.81 26.46
CA SER A 88 10.89 -12.61 27.30
C SER A 88 9.97 -11.49 26.82
N GLN A 89 9.85 -10.45 27.63
CA GLN A 89 9.21 -9.19 27.27
C GLN A 89 10.20 -8.07 27.61
N LYS A 90 10.69 -7.35 26.60
CA LYS A 90 11.72 -6.31 26.78
C LYS A 90 11.49 -5.14 25.83
N LYS A 91 12.12 -4.02 26.15
CA LYS A 91 12.21 -2.86 25.26
C LYS A 91 13.30 -3.12 24.22
N ILE A 92 12.94 -3.14 22.95
CA ILE A 92 13.84 -3.35 21.81
C ILE A 92 13.81 -2.10 20.92
N THR A 93 14.99 -1.71 20.44
CA THR A 93 15.12 -0.60 19.48
C THR A 93 14.90 -1.14 18.07
N PHE A 94 14.03 -0.48 17.31
CA PHE A 94 13.77 -0.80 15.91
C PHE A 94 14.30 0.30 15.01
N THR A 95 15.01 -0.11 13.96
CA THR A 95 15.55 0.78 12.92
C THR A 95 14.82 0.54 11.61
N ALA A 96 14.76 1.55 10.74
CA ALA A 96 14.23 1.38 9.40
C ALA A 96 15.30 0.79 8.48
N ASN A 97 14.95 -0.26 7.73
CA ASN A 97 15.80 -0.75 6.64
C ASN A 97 15.64 0.13 5.39
N ALA A 98 16.31 -0.24 4.29
CA ALA A 98 16.22 0.45 3.00
C ALA A 98 14.79 0.51 2.42
N GLU A 99 13.94 -0.45 2.79
CA GLU A 99 12.53 -0.55 2.40
C GLU A 99 11.57 0.13 3.41
N GLN A 100 12.12 0.91 4.36
CA GLN A 100 11.38 1.58 5.43
C GLN A 100 10.64 0.65 6.42
N LEU A 101 10.89 -0.66 6.36
CA LEU A 101 10.37 -1.65 7.30
C LEU A 101 11.19 -1.64 8.59
N LEU A 102 10.51 -1.84 9.73
CA LEU A 102 11.16 -1.88 11.03
C LEU A 102 11.88 -3.22 11.25
N GLN A 103 13.17 -3.13 11.53
CA GLN A 103 14.02 -4.26 11.92
C GLN A 103 14.48 -4.11 13.37
N PRO A 104 14.34 -5.16 14.19
CA PRO A 104 14.84 -5.12 15.56
C PRO A 104 16.36 -5.10 15.56
N GLN A 105 16.93 -4.21 16.35
CA GLN A 105 18.36 -4.15 16.59
C GLN A 105 18.68 -4.85 17.92
N PHE A 106 19.41 -5.96 17.84
CA PHE A 106 19.89 -6.70 19.00
C PHE A 106 21.40 -6.52 19.18
N THR A 107 21.84 -6.37 20.43
CA THR A 107 23.25 -6.52 20.79
C THR A 107 23.60 -8.01 20.94
N VAL A 108 24.87 -8.35 20.85
CA VAL A 108 25.30 -9.76 21.00
C VAL A 108 24.98 -10.30 22.39
N GLU A 109 25.13 -9.47 23.43
CA GLU A 109 24.73 -9.81 24.80
C GLU A 109 23.22 -10.09 24.91
N GLN A 110 22.37 -9.29 24.25
CA GLN A 110 20.93 -9.55 24.22
C GLN A 110 20.60 -10.87 23.54
N LEU A 111 21.31 -11.24 22.47
CA LEU A 111 21.12 -12.53 21.80
C LEU A 111 21.55 -13.68 22.73
N ARG A 112 22.66 -13.53 23.46
CA ARG A 112 23.12 -14.50 24.46
C ARG A 112 22.10 -14.69 25.58
N GLU A 113 21.53 -13.60 26.09
CA GLU A 113 20.45 -13.63 27.09
C GLU A 113 19.17 -14.32 26.59
N LEU A 114 18.89 -14.21 25.29
CA LEU A 114 17.77 -14.89 24.66
C LEU A 114 18.02 -16.40 24.44
N GLY A 115 19.20 -16.90 24.82
CA GLY A 115 19.59 -18.30 24.68
C GLY A 115 20.13 -18.65 23.29
N ILE A 116 20.49 -17.65 22.48
CA ILE A 116 21.14 -17.87 21.19
C ILE A 116 22.62 -18.14 21.45
N LYS A 117 23.12 -19.24 20.88
CA LYS A 117 24.53 -19.63 20.97
C LYS A 117 25.40 -18.80 20.02
N VAL A 118 25.63 -17.55 20.40
CA VAL A 118 26.41 -16.58 19.62
C VAL A 118 27.84 -17.05 19.34
N ASP A 119 28.43 -17.84 20.24
CA ASP A 119 29.79 -18.39 20.08
C ASP A 119 29.88 -19.46 18.98
N GLU A 120 28.76 -20.09 18.61
CA GLU A 120 28.68 -21.06 17.52
C GLU A 120 28.42 -20.39 16.15
N ILE A 121 28.22 -19.06 16.11
CA ILE A 121 27.89 -18.33 14.88
C ILE A 121 29.01 -17.32 14.55
N PRO A 122 29.93 -17.66 13.61
CA PRO A 122 31.09 -16.85 13.30
C PRO A 122 30.75 -15.39 12.93
N ALA A 123 29.68 -15.19 12.15
CA ALA A 123 29.23 -13.87 11.71
C ALA A 123 28.75 -12.96 12.86
N LEU A 124 28.35 -13.53 14.00
CA LEU A 124 27.97 -12.79 15.21
C LEU A 124 29.18 -12.55 16.12
N ALA A 125 30.12 -13.50 16.15
CA ALA A 125 31.36 -13.39 16.90
C ALA A 125 32.26 -12.27 16.36
N GLU A 126 32.39 -12.11 15.03
CA GLU A 126 33.18 -11.03 14.42
C GLU A 126 32.64 -9.63 14.78
N LYS A 127 31.32 -9.51 14.95
CA LYS A 127 30.67 -8.25 15.39
C LYS A 127 30.93 -7.89 16.85
N MET A 128 31.44 -8.81 17.67
CA MET A 128 31.91 -8.51 19.04
C MET A 128 33.34 -7.96 19.07
N THR A 129 34.17 -8.30 18.07
CA THR A 129 35.60 -7.92 18.07
C THR A 129 35.85 -6.51 17.53
N ILE A 130 34.86 -5.93 16.85
CA ILE A 130 34.92 -4.55 16.34
C ILE A 130 34.04 -3.67 17.24
N ALA A 131 34.49 -3.44 18.46
CA ALA A 131 33.96 -2.44 19.38
C ALA A 131 35.13 -1.73 20.08
#